data_AF-A0A2V4VXI6-F1
#
_entry.id   AF-A0A2V4VXI6-F1
#
_cell.length_a   1.000
_cell.length_b   1.000
_cell.length_c   1.000
_cell.angle_alpha   90.00
_cell.angle_beta   90.00
_cell.angle_gamma   90.00
#
_symmetry.space_group_name_H-M   'P 1'
#
loop_
_entity.id
_entity.type
_entity.pdbx_description
1 polymer ?
#
loop_
_entity_poly.entity_id
_entity_poly.type
_entity_poly.pdbx_seq_one_letter_code
_entity_poly.pdbx_strand_id
1 'polypeptide(L)'
;MQKLKKGQVLKYPIDLYLSKKNIALMLALGMLLFPLFFYGIPWAQEKNDWLFLMSIWFFIVLIFFGVIVVLLTLIKGKPVLQITDTGITLLQVIRRPQQRYLSWQDIECIGIDCRVVKHHEIWLLVIQPKQGKLIQLPIKPMRYKDAILNEMEVVHLVQLAFEGQSAIHYKPIEMERMKLLTPRMKWLILALILICLAVYLFLLFK
;
A
#
# COMPACT_ATOMS: atom_id res chain seq x y z
N MET A 1 -12.28 -0.85 -6.73
CA MET A 1 -12.14 -0.62 -5.27
C MET A 1 -13.34 0.20 -4.82
N GLN A 2 -14.12 -0.27 -3.85
CA GLN A 2 -15.30 0.46 -3.36
C GLN A 2 -14.88 1.47 -2.27
N LYS A 3 -15.45 2.67 -2.28
CA LYS A 3 -15.34 3.64 -1.16
C LYS A 3 -16.51 3.41 -0.21
N LEU A 4 -16.31 3.73 1.08
CA LEU A 4 -17.43 3.75 2.04
C LEU A 4 -18.47 4.79 1.62
N LYS A 5 -19.73 4.53 1.93
CA LYS A 5 -20.80 5.50 1.69
C LYS A 5 -20.80 6.56 2.79
N LYS A 6 -20.99 7.83 2.43
CA LYS A 6 -21.15 8.92 3.40
C LYS A 6 -22.27 8.57 4.39
N GLY A 7 -22.01 8.74 5.69
CA GLY A 7 -22.94 8.44 6.77
C GLY A 7 -22.95 6.98 7.23
N GLN A 8 -22.21 6.08 6.57
CA GLN A 8 -22.07 4.69 6.99
C GLN A 8 -21.48 4.61 8.40
N VAL A 9 -22.17 3.87 9.28
CA VAL A 9 -21.76 3.69 10.68
C VAL A 9 -20.62 2.68 10.75
N LEU A 10 -19.51 3.11 11.36
CA LEU A 10 -18.37 2.28 11.69
C LEU A 10 -18.54 1.81 13.14
N LYS A 11 -18.67 0.49 13.33
CA LYS A 11 -18.79 -0.13 14.65
C LYS A 11 -17.41 -0.52 15.17
N TYR A 12 -17.19 -0.33 16.47
CA TYR A 12 -16.03 -0.83 17.18
C TYR A 12 -16.04 -2.38 17.27
N PRO A 13 -14.87 -3.04 17.31
CA PRO A 13 -13.54 -2.48 17.03
C PRO A 13 -13.37 -2.15 15.54
N ILE A 14 -12.73 -1.03 15.24
CA ILE A 14 -12.42 -0.61 13.87
C ILE A 14 -11.01 -1.11 13.54
N ASP A 15 -10.95 -2.20 12.79
CA ASP A 15 -9.71 -2.82 12.35
C ASP A 15 -9.23 -2.25 11.01
N LEU A 16 -8.05 -1.64 11.02
CA LEU A 16 -7.43 -1.02 9.85
C LEU A 16 -6.16 -1.76 9.45
N TYR A 17 -6.15 -2.21 8.20
CA TYR A 17 -5.04 -2.96 7.62
C TYR A 17 -4.27 -2.08 6.62
N LEU A 18 -2.98 -2.33 6.41
CA LEU A 18 -2.25 -1.67 5.32
C LEU A 18 -2.91 -1.97 3.97
N SER A 19 -3.17 -0.92 3.17
CA SER A 19 -3.66 -1.10 1.81
C SER A 19 -2.59 -1.78 0.95
N LYS A 20 -2.91 -2.97 0.43
CA LYS A 20 -2.00 -3.77 -0.40
C LYS A 20 -2.15 -3.42 -1.88
N LYS A 21 -1.98 -2.14 -2.24
CA LYS A 21 -2.04 -1.66 -3.65
C LYS A 21 -1.09 -2.44 -4.58
N ASN A 22 -0.01 -2.98 -4.05
CA ASN A 22 0.98 -3.75 -4.81
C ASN A 22 0.45 -5.10 -5.34
N ILE A 23 -0.69 -5.61 -4.85
CA ILE A 23 -1.27 -6.89 -5.31
C ILE A 23 -1.73 -6.80 -6.77
N ALA A 24 -2.29 -5.67 -7.20
CA ALA A 24 -2.76 -5.50 -8.58
C ALA A 24 -1.59 -5.48 -9.59
N LEU A 25 -0.48 -4.83 -9.23
CA LEU A 25 0.75 -4.85 -10.01
C LEU A 25 1.30 -6.28 -10.14
N MET A 26 1.15 -7.09 -9.10
CA MET A 26 1.60 -8.49 -9.10
C MET A 26 0.69 -9.44 -9.88
N LEU A 27 -0.62 -9.24 -9.87
CA LEU A 27 -1.51 -9.97 -10.77
C LEU A 27 -1.16 -9.65 -12.22
N ALA A 28 -0.84 -8.38 -12.53
CA ALA A 28 -0.38 -7.99 -13.85
C ALA A 28 0.98 -8.63 -14.22
N LEU A 29 1.96 -8.66 -13.30
CA LEU A 29 3.24 -9.34 -13.50
C LEU A 29 3.09 -10.87 -13.60
N GLY A 30 2.20 -11.48 -12.82
CA GLY A 30 1.87 -12.90 -12.90
C GLY A 30 1.19 -13.26 -14.23
N MET A 31 0.33 -12.40 -14.77
CA MET A 31 -0.25 -12.59 -16.10
C MET A 31 0.80 -12.53 -17.21
N LEU A 32 1.92 -11.82 -17.02
CA LEU A 32 3.06 -11.82 -17.94
C LEU A 32 3.79 -13.17 -18.01
N LEU A 33 3.63 -14.08 -17.03
CA LEU A 33 4.18 -15.44 -17.09
C LEU A 33 3.55 -16.26 -18.22
N PHE A 34 2.27 -16.05 -18.50
CA PHE A 34 1.53 -16.83 -19.50
C PHE A 34 2.15 -16.69 -20.90
N PRO A 35 2.33 -15.48 -21.47
CA PRO A 35 2.93 -15.36 -22.79
C PRO A 35 4.41 -15.75 -22.82
N LEU A 36 5.17 -15.50 -21.74
CA LEU A 36 6.58 -15.91 -21.65
C LEU A 36 6.74 -17.44 -21.69
N PHE A 37 5.88 -18.17 -20.99
CA PHE A 37 5.94 -19.63 -20.92
C PHE A 37 5.39 -20.30 -22.18
N PHE A 38 4.23 -19.86 -22.70
CA PHE A 38 3.55 -20.53 -23.82
C PHE A 38 4.01 -20.07 -25.20
N TYR A 39 4.57 -18.87 -25.36
CA TYR A 39 5.05 -18.38 -26.65
C TYR A 39 6.55 -18.09 -26.65
N GLY A 40 7.08 -17.55 -25.55
CA GLY A 40 8.50 -17.21 -25.45
C GLY A 40 9.42 -18.41 -25.47
N ILE A 41 9.16 -19.43 -24.63
CA ILE A 41 9.99 -20.64 -24.55
C ILE A 41 9.99 -21.42 -25.88
N PRO A 42 8.84 -21.74 -26.51
CA PRO A 42 8.84 -22.49 -27.76
C PRO A 42 9.57 -21.76 -28.89
N TRP A 43 9.37 -20.44 -29.02
CA TRP A 43 10.06 -19.64 -30.05
C TRP A 43 11.58 -19.60 -29.85
N ALA A 44 12.03 -19.49 -28.60
CA ALA A 44 13.45 -19.53 -28.26
C ALA A 44 14.09 -20.89 -28.58
N GLN A 45 13.34 -21.98 -28.33
CA GLN A 45 13.76 -23.35 -28.66
C GLN A 45 13.83 -23.57 -30.17
N GLU A 46 12.83 -23.10 -30.93
CA GLU A 46 12.82 -23.19 -32.40
C GLU A 46 14.02 -22.46 -33.03
N LYS A 47 14.42 -21.32 -32.47
CA LYS A 47 15.59 -20.55 -32.94
C LYS A 47 16.93 -21.03 -32.38
N ASN A 48 16.92 -22.04 -31.52
CA ASN A 48 18.09 -22.57 -30.81
C ASN A 48 18.90 -21.48 -30.07
N ASP A 49 18.21 -20.43 -29.61
CA ASP A 49 18.83 -19.27 -28.94
C ASP A 49 18.90 -19.52 -27.43
N TRP A 50 19.98 -20.18 -27.02
CA TRP A 50 20.22 -20.56 -25.64
C TRP A 50 20.30 -19.36 -24.68
N LEU A 51 20.84 -18.21 -25.13
CA LEU A 51 20.91 -17.00 -24.31
C LEU A 51 19.52 -16.43 -24.06
N PHE A 52 18.68 -16.39 -25.09
CA PHE A 52 17.31 -15.92 -24.98
C PHE A 52 16.44 -16.86 -24.12
N LEU A 53 16.62 -18.17 -24.26
CA LEU A 53 15.96 -19.18 -23.44
C LEU A 53 16.29 -19.02 -21.95
N MET A 54 17.57 -18.85 -21.61
CA MET A 54 18.01 -18.65 -20.21
C MET A 54 17.47 -17.34 -19.62
N SER A 55 17.40 -16.28 -20.42
CA SER A 55 16.80 -15.00 -20.01
C SER A 55 15.32 -15.15 -19.66
N ILE A 56 14.54 -15.84 -20.50
CA ILE A 56 13.11 -16.10 -20.25
C ILE A 56 12.91 -16.89 -18.95
N TRP A 57 13.68 -17.95 -18.73
CA TRP A 57 13.61 -18.74 -17.50
C TRP A 57 13.95 -17.92 -16.25
N PHE A 58 14.95 -17.05 -16.34
CA PHE A 58 15.31 -16.14 -15.24
C PHE A 58 14.14 -15.23 -14.87
N PHE A 59 13.47 -14.61 -15.85
CA PHE A 59 12.30 -13.76 -15.60
C PHE A 59 11.11 -14.53 -15.01
N ILE A 60 10.85 -15.76 -15.48
CA ILE A 60 9.80 -16.62 -14.96
C ILE A 60 10.02 -16.93 -13.48
N VAL A 61 11.25 -17.33 -13.12
CA VAL A 61 11.62 -17.62 -11.72
C VAL A 61 11.47 -16.38 -10.85
N LEU A 62 11.89 -15.21 -11.35
CA LEU A 62 11.84 -13.95 -10.61
C LEU A 62 10.39 -13.50 -10.34
N ILE A 63 9.50 -13.63 -11.33
CA ILE A 63 8.07 -13.34 -11.16
C ILE A 63 7.44 -14.35 -10.18
N PHE A 64 7.76 -15.64 -10.30
CA PHE A 64 7.24 -16.69 -9.41
C PHE A 64 7.63 -16.45 -7.95
N PHE A 65 8.90 -16.13 -7.67
CA PHE A 65 9.34 -15.74 -6.34
C PHE A 65 8.61 -14.49 -5.83
N GLY A 66 8.40 -13.49 -6.69
CA GLY A 66 7.62 -12.30 -6.36
C GLY A 66 6.19 -12.63 -5.91
N VAL A 67 5.52 -13.53 -6.63
CA VAL A 67 4.17 -14.01 -6.30
C VAL A 67 4.14 -14.74 -4.94
N ILE A 68 5.10 -15.63 -4.69
CA ILE A 68 5.19 -16.37 -3.41
C ILE A 68 5.41 -15.44 -2.23
N VAL A 69 6.38 -14.52 -2.31
CA VAL A 69 6.69 -13.57 -1.24
C VAL A 69 5.43 -12.78 -0.86
N VAL A 70 4.61 -12.40 -1.83
CA VAL A 70 3.38 -11.66 -1.54
C VAL A 70 2.24 -12.53 -1.06
N LEU A 71 2.09 -13.76 -1.54
CA LEU A 71 1.20 -14.75 -0.95
C LEU A 71 1.50 -14.93 0.55
N LEU A 72 2.78 -14.98 0.92
CA LEU A 72 3.20 -15.02 2.32
C LEU A 72 2.83 -13.72 3.08
N THR A 73 2.92 -12.55 2.46
CA THR A 73 2.41 -11.30 3.08
C THR A 73 0.88 -11.23 3.15
N LEU A 74 0.15 -12.07 2.41
CA LEU A 74 -1.32 -12.16 2.43
C LEU A 74 -1.84 -13.01 3.58
N ILE A 75 -1.07 -14.00 4.02
CA ILE A 75 -1.44 -14.94 5.09
C ILE A 75 -1.37 -14.21 6.45
N LYS A 76 -2.54 -13.82 6.97
CA LYS A 76 -2.80 -13.27 8.31
C LYS A 76 -1.96 -12.03 8.69
N GLY A 77 -2.30 -10.89 8.09
CA GLY A 77 -1.87 -9.59 8.64
C GLY A 77 -2.68 -9.25 9.90
N LYS A 78 -2.02 -9.00 11.02
CA LYS A 78 -2.64 -8.29 12.16
C LYS A 78 -3.05 -6.88 11.73
N PRO A 79 -4.13 -6.29 12.29
CA PRO A 79 -4.47 -4.90 12.02
C PRO A 79 -3.28 -4.01 12.42
N VAL A 80 -2.99 -3.04 11.57
CA VAL A 80 -1.88 -2.09 11.77
C VAL A 80 -2.29 -1.02 12.77
N LEU A 81 -3.57 -0.65 12.71
CA LEU A 81 -4.23 0.24 13.62
C LEU A 81 -5.57 -0.39 14.00
N GLN A 82 -5.83 -0.55 15.29
CA GLN A 82 -7.12 -1.00 15.78
C GLN A 82 -7.63 0.04 16.77
N ILE A 83 -8.84 0.54 16.51
CA ILE A 83 -9.50 1.56 17.33
C ILE A 83 -10.62 0.85 18.08
N THR A 84 -10.61 0.94 19.41
CA THR A 84 -11.67 0.44 20.28
C THR A 84 -12.39 1.62 20.95
N ASP A 85 -13.47 1.32 21.63
CA ASP A 85 -14.18 2.23 22.54
C ASP A 85 -13.30 2.69 23.71
N THR A 86 -12.35 1.86 24.14
CA THR A 86 -11.47 2.15 25.29
C THR A 86 -10.09 2.71 24.93
N GLY A 87 -9.61 2.52 23.71
CA GLY A 87 -8.27 2.93 23.33
C GLY A 87 -7.89 2.66 21.88
N ILE A 88 -6.59 2.76 21.62
CA ILE A 88 -5.98 2.51 20.32
C ILE A 88 -4.83 1.53 20.44
N THR A 89 -4.81 0.55 19.54
CA THR A 89 -3.72 -0.40 19.39
C THR A 89 -2.96 -0.09 18.11
N LEU A 90 -1.66 0.15 18.27
CA LEU A 90 -0.72 0.44 17.20
C LEU A 90 0.19 -0.76 17.00
N LEU A 91 0.25 -1.30 15.78
CA LEU A 91 1.22 -2.32 15.40
C LEU A 91 2.34 -1.66 14.58
N GLN A 92 3.52 -1.51 15.19
CA GLN A 92 4.70 -1.07 14.46
C GLN A 92 5.35 -2.24 13.73
N VAL A 93 5.37 -2.20 12.39
CA VAL A 93 5.92 -3.28 11.55
C VAL A 93 7.37 -2.99 11.10
N ILE A 94 7.84 -1.74 11.19
CA ILE A 94 9.00 -1.26 10.40
C ILE A 94 10.38 -1.56 11.03
N ARG A 95 10.49 -1.83 12.33
CA ARG A 95 11.80 -2.13 12.97
C ARG A 95 11.79 -3.32 13.93
N ARG A 96 10.74 -3.46 14.74
CA ARG A 96 10.44 -4.63 15.56
C ARG A 96 8.92 -4.73 15.69
N PRO A 97 8.30 -5.91 15.56
CA PRO A 97 6.87 -6.07 15.76
C PRO A 97 6.55 -5.79 17.23
N GLN A 98 6.16 -4.55 17.52
CA GLN A 98 5.69 -4.12 18.84
C GLN A 98 4.25 -3.68 18.70
N GLN A 99 3.39 -4.31 19.50
CA GLN A 99 2.01 -3.92 19.67
C GLN A 99 1.96 -3.00 20.90
N ARG A 100 1.54 -1.76 20.70
CA ARG A 100 1.38 -0.78 21.78
C ARG A 100 -0.09 -0.43 21.90
N TYR A 101 -0.69 -0.80 23.03
CA TYR A 101 -2.01 -0.34 23.42
C TYR A 101 -1.88 0.98 24.18
N LEU A 102 -2.78 1.91 23.90
CA LEU A 102 -2.91 3.18 24.62
C LEU A 102 -4.40 3.37 24.94
N SER A 103 -4.72 3.56 26.23
CA SER A 103 -6.07 3.95 26.64
C SER A 103 -6.35 5.39 26.22
N TRP A 104 -7.59 5.70 25.83
CA TRP A 104 -7.99 7.08 25.57
C TRP A 104 -7.78 7.98 26.77
N GLN A 105 -7.92 7.44 27.99
CA GLN A 105 -7.73 8.18 29.23
C GLN A 105 -6.27 8.59 29.47
N ASP A 106 -5.31 7.88 28.86
CA ASP A 106 -3.88 8.14 28.99
C ASP A 106 -3.35 9.09 27.90
N ILE A 107 -4.20 9.49 26.97
CA ILE A 107 -3.88 10.39 25.87
C ILE A 107 -4.34 11.80 26.22
N GLU A 108 -3.45 12.77 26.07
CA GLU A 108 -3.72 14.18 26.30
C GLU A 108 -4.25 14.84 25.02
N CYS A 109 -3.58 14.60 23.88
CA CYS A 109 -4.04 15.11 22.60
C CYS A 109 -3.65 14.21 21.42
N ILE A 110 -4.42 14.32 20.33
CA ILE A 110 -4.16 13.65 19.05
C ILE A 110 -4.15 14.70 17.96
N GLY A 111 -3.07 14.71 17.18
CA GLY A 111 -2.87 15.63 16.08
C GLY A 111 -2.37 14.94 14.81
N ILE A 112 -2.18 15.77 13.79
CA ILE A 112 -1.60 15.37 12.52
C ILE A 112 -0.40 16.26 12.19
N ASP A 113 0.67 15.66 11.70
CA ASP A 113 1.84 16.36 11.19
C ASP A 113 2.12 15.87 9.76
N CYS A 114 2.53 16.76 8.87
CA CYS A 114 2.90 16.42 7.50
C CYS A 114 4.37 16.77 7.29
N ARG A 115 5.18 15.78 6.93
CA ARG A 115 6.61 15.97 6.69
C ARG A 115 6.97 15.59 5.27
N VAL A 116 7.75 16.44 4.61
CA VAL A 116 8.34 16.12 3.31
C VAL A 116 9.71 15.52 3.52
N VAL A 117 9.88 14.23 3.20
CA VAL A 117 11.18 13.53 3.27
C VAL A 117 11.59 13.12 1.86
N LYS A 118 12.71 13.67 1.36
CA LYS A 118 13.30 13.31 0.05
C LYS A 118 12.23 13.24 -1.07
N HIS A 119 11.37 14.27 -1.17
CA HIS A 119 10.29 14.39 -2.15
C HIS A 119 9.03 13.53 -1.93
N HIS A 120 8.88 12.93 -0.75
CA HIS A 120 7.67 12.19 -0.37
C HIS A 120 7.00 12.87 0.81
N GLU A 121 5.72 13.20 0.68
CA GLU A 121 4.89 13.60 1.81
C GLU A 121 4.60 12.37 2.68
N ILE A 122 4.93 12.49 3.96
CA ILE A 122 4.66 11.50 4.99
C ILE A 122 3.73 12.15 6.01
N TRP A 123 2.51 11.64 6.09
CA TRP A 123 1.54 12.02 7.09
C TRP A 123 1.79 11.23 8.37
N LEU A 124 1.87 11.93 9.50
CA LEU A 124 2.16 11.37 10.80
C LEU A 124 0.94 11.58 11.71
N LEU A 125 0.46 10.50 12.32
CA LEU A 125 -0.39 10.58 13.50
C LEU A 125 0.49 10.94 14.69
N VAL A 126 0.15 12.02 15.36
CA VAL A 126 0.84 12.48 16.55
C VAL A 126 -0.04 12.21 17.74
N ILE A 127 0.42 11.35 18.65
CA ILE A 127 -0.27 11.04 19.90
C ILE A 127 0.60 11.53 21.05
N GLN A 128 0.08 12.48 21.81
CA GLN A 128 0.71 12.98 23.03
C GLN A 128 0.09 12.25 24.23
N PRO A 129 0.80 11.29 24.85
CA PRO A 129 0.33 10.70 26.10
C PRO A 129 0.47 11.70 27.24
N LYS A 130 -0.38 11.59 28.27
CA LYS A 130 -0.29 12.39 29.51
C LYS A 130 1.06 12.21 30.22
N GLN A 131 1.66 11.04 30.05
CA GLN A 131 2.98 10.72 30.58
C GLN A 131 3.86 10.08 29.51
N GLY A 132 5.08 10.59 29.39
CA GLY A 132 6.10 10.05 28.50
C GLY A 132 6.33 10.88 27.24
N LYS A 133 6.86 10.23 26.20
CA LYS A 133 7.30 10.88 24.97
C LYS A 133 6.19 10.88 23.92
N LEU A 134 6.15 11.96 23.13
CA LEU A 134 5.37 12.10 21.90
C LEU A 134 5.53 10.87 21.00
N ILE A 135 4.41 10.28 20.58
CA ILE A 135 4.39 9.13 19.67
C ILE A 135 4.06 9.64 18.27
N GLN A 136 4.97 9.43 17.32
CA GLN A 136 4.76 9.77 15.92
C GLN A 136 4.66 8.49 15.10
N LEU A 137 3.50 8.25 14.49
CA LEU A 137 3.27 7.08 13.64
C LEU A 137 3.01 7.52 12.19
N PRO A 138 3.80 7.06 11.21
CA PRO A 138 3.49 7.31 9.81
C PRO A 138 2.21 6.59 9.39
N ILE A 139 1.23 7.36 8.94
CA ILE A 139 -0.02 6.86 8.37
C ILE A 139 0.15 6.67 6.86
N LYS A 140 -0.40 5.56 6.38
CA LYS A 140 -0.56 5.23 4.97
C LYS A 140 -2.04 4.96 4.69
N PRO A 141 -2.49 4.90 3.43
CA PRO A 141 -3.85 4.50 3.11
C PRO A 141 -4.12 3.12 3.73
N MET A 142 -5.21 3.02 4.49
CA MET A 142 -5.59 1.80 5.19
C MET A 142 -6.85 1.21 4.59
N ARG A 143 -6.99 -0.11 4.72
CA ARG A 143 -8.18 -0.85 4.32
C ARG A 143 -9.04 -1.11 5.56
N TYR A 144 -10.30 -0.74 5.49
CA TYR A 144 -11.35 -1.14 6.42
C TYR A 144 -12.37 -2.01 5.66
N LYS A 145 -12.51 -3.29 6.04
CA LYS A 145 -13.30 -4.28 5.29
C LYS A 145 -12.93 -4.26 3.79
N ASP A 146 -13.87 -3.93 2.91
CA ASP A 146 -13.69 -3.86 1.46
C ASP A 146 -13.38 -2.44 0.93
N ALA A 147 -13.29 -1.46 1.83
CA ALA A 147 -13.06 -0.07 1.49
C ALA A 147 -11.63 0.38 1.82
N ILE A 148 -11.14 1.35 1.03
CA ILE A 148 -9.85 2.00 1.28
C ILE A 148 -10.12 3.41 1.78
N LEU A 149 -9.51 3.71 2.92
CA LEU A 149 -9.45 5.00 3.57
C LEU A 149 -8.12 5.68 3.23
N ASN A 150 -8.17 6.97 2.95
CA ASN A 150 -6.97 7.79 2.83
C ASN A 150 -6.40 8.15 4.21
N GLU A 151 -5.24 8.79 4.21
CA GLU A 151 -4.48 9.13 5.41
C GLU A 151 -5.27 10.08 6.33
N MET A 152 -5.91 11.11 5.77
CA MET A 152 -6.73 12.07 6.52
C MET A 152 -7.99 11.44 7.11
N GLU A 153 -8.67 10.58 6.36
CA GLU A 153 -9.83 9.83 6.81
C GLU A 153 -9.47 8.95 8.00
N VAL A 154 -8.33 8.26 7.96
CA VAL A 154 -7.85 7.46 9.09
C VAL A 154 -7.60 8.31 10.33
N VAL A 155 -6.94 9.47 10.19
CA VAL A 155 -6.70 10.39 11.31
C VAL A 155 -8.01 10.89 11.91
N HIS A 156 -8.94 11.33 11.05
CA HIS A 156 -10.24 11.83 11.48
C HIS A 156 -11.04 10.76 12.23
N LEU A 157 -10.97 9.49 11.81
CA LEU A 157 -11.58 8.39 12.56
C LEU A 157 -10.99 8.23 13.97
N VAL A 158 -9.66 8.37 14.10
CA VAL A 158 -9.00 8.32 15.42
C VAL A 158 -9.41 9.51 16.29
N GLN A 159 -9.51 10.71 15.72
CA GLN A 159 -9.95 11.90 16.45
C GLN A 159 -11.39 11.77 16.95
N LEU A 160 -12.32 11.35 16.09
CA LEU A 160 -13.72 11.12 16.50
C LEU A 160 -13.84 10.04 17.59
N ALA A 161 -13.00 9.00 17.54
CA ALA A 161 -12.96 7.99 18.59
C ALA A 161 -12.44 8.56 19.92
N PHE A 162 -11.41 9.39 19.87
CA PHE A 162 -10.85 10.05 21.06
C PHE A 162 -11.81 11.07 21.68
N GLU A 163 -12.62 11.75 20.88
CA GLU A 163 -13.72 12.62 21.34
C GLU A 163 -14.87 11.85 22.02
N GLY A 164 -14.82 10.51 22.05
CA GLY A 164 -15.79 9.68 22.76
C GLY A 164 -17.07 9.39 21.97
N GLN A 165 -17.06 9.49 20.64
CA GLN A 165 -18.22 9.12 19.83
C GLN A 165 -18.49 7.61 19.91
N SER A 166 -19.68 7.22 20.40
CA SER A 166 -20.10 5.81 20.51
C SER A 166 -20.28 5.12 19.16
N ALA A 167 -20.56 5.88 18.10
CA ALA A 167 -20.71 5.40 16.74
C ALA A 167 -20.13 6.43 15.76
N ILE A 168 -19.13 6.03 14.97
CA ILE A 168 -18.47 6.95 14.04
C ILE A 168 -19.17 6.88 12.68
N HIS A 169 -19.71 8.01 12.25
CA HIS A 169 -20.28 8.15 10.91
C HIS A 169 -19.19 8.56 9.93
N TYR A 170 -18.94 7.71 8.93
CA TYR A 170 -17.94 8.00 7.91
C TYR A 170 -18.29 9.27 7.12
N LYS A 171 -17.31 10.17 7.02
CA LYS A 171 -17.35 11.34 6.13
C LYS A 171 -16.17 11.23 5.17
N PRO A 172 -16.40 11.26 3.84
CA PRO A 172 -15.31 11.28 2.88
C PRO A 172 -14.55 12.60 3.02
N ILE A 173 -13.22 12.53 3.11
CA ILE A 173 -12.36 13.71 3.15
C ILE A 173 -11.53 13.68 1.88
N GLU A 174 -11.73 14.66 1.01
CA GLU A 174 -10.87 14.82 -0.15
C GLU A 174 -9.51 15.33 0.30
N MET A 175 -8.46 14.68 -0.21
CA MET A 175 -7.10 14.99 0.14
C MET A 175 -6.42 15.49 -1.12
N GLU A 176 -6.10 16.78 -1.15
CA GLU A 176 -5.27 17.36 -2.19
C GLU A 176 -3.85 16.83 -2.02
N ARG A 177 -3.52 15.76 -2.75
CA ARG A 177 -2.14 15.30 -2.82
C ARG A 177 -1.37 16.23 -3.75
N MET A 178 -0.21 16.72 -3.32
CA MET A 178 0.72 17.30 -4.28
C MET A 178 1.01 16.25 -5.35
N LYS A 179 0.67 16.56 -6.61
CA LYS A 179 1.00 15.72 -7.77
C LYS A 179 2.51 15.81 -8.03
N LEU A 180 3.32 15.17 -7.18
CA LEU A 180 4.75 14.99 -7.39
C LEU A 180 5.00 13.80 -8.32
N LEU A 181 4.38 13.82 -9.50
CA LEU A 181 4.92 13.10 -10.65
C LEU A 181 6.19 13.87 -11.02
N THR A 182 7.30 13.50 -10.36
CA THR A 182 8.59 14.13 -10.62
C THR A 182 8.86 14.06 -12.13
N PRO A 183 9.35 15.14 -12.76
CA PRO A 183 9.59 15.16 -14.20
C PRO A 183 10.44 13.97 -14.66
N ARG A 184 11.38 13.50 -13.83
CA ARG A 184 12.18 12.30 -14.06
C ARG A 184 11.37 11.01 -14.21
N MET A 185 10.30 10.84 -13.43
CA MET A 185 9.44 9.65 -13.54
C MET A 185 8.62 9.67 -14.84
N LYS A 186 8.19 10.86 -15.30
CA LYS A 186 7.57 11.02 -16.62
C LYS A 186 8.53 10.63 -17.74
N TRP A 187 9.80 11.08 -17.65
CA TRP A 187 10.84 10.72 -18.62
C TRP A 187 11.16 9.22 -18.62
N LEU A 188 11.20 8.57 -17.45
CA LEU A 188 11.39 7.13 -17.34
C LEU A 188 10.22 6.33 -17.96
N ILE A 189 8.98 6.75 -17.71
CA ILE A 189 7.80 6.11 -18.32
C ILE A 189 7.84 6.29 -19.85
N LEU A 190 8.18 7.49 -20.34
CA LEU A 190 8.28 7.79 -21.76
C LEU A 190 9.41 6.97 -22.43
N ALA A 191 10.57 6.85 -21.78
CA ALA A 191 11.68 6.03 -22.24
C ALA A 191 11.32 4.55 -22.28
N LEU A 192 10.59 4.05 -21.27
CA LEU A 192 10.12 2.67 -21.24
C LEU A 192 9.14 2.37 -22.39
N ILE A 193 8.21 3.30 -22.66
CA ILE A 193 7.27 3.19 -23.79
C ILE A 193 8.04 3.16 -25.12
N LEU A 194 9.01 4.06 -25.31
CA LEU A 194 9.84 4.12 -26.52
C LEU A 194 10.65 2.83 -26.73
N ILE A 195 11.23 2.27 -25.67
CA ILE A 195 11.97 0.99 -25.74
C ILE A 195 11.03 -0.16 -26.12
N CYS A 196 9.84 -0.26 -25.50
CA CYS A 196 8.85 -1.26 -25.87
C CYS A 196 8.39 -1.12 -27.34
N LEU A 197 8.22 0.11 -27.83
CA LEU A 197 7.83 0.39 -29.20
C LEU A 197 8.95 0.02 -30.20
N ALA A 198 10.20 0.32 -29.86
CA ALA A 198 11.35 -0.05 -30.67
C ALA A 198 11.54 -1.57 -30.75
N VAL A 199 11.36 -2.29 -29.63
CA VAL A 199 11.41 -3.76 -29.59
C VAL A 199 10.27 -4.36 -30.40
N TYR A 200 9.05 -3.83 -30.28
CA TYR A 200 7.89 -4.27 -31.06
C TYR A 200 8.10 -4.09 -32.56
N LEU A 201 8.56 -2.90 -32.99
CA LEU A 201 8.86 -2.62 -34.40
C LEU A 201 10.00 -3.50 -34.92
N PHE A 202 11.05 -3.72 -34.13
CA PHE A 202 12.15 -4.60 -34.50
C PHE A 202 11.73 -6.06 -34.67
N LEU A 203 10.73 -6.53 -33.91
CA LEU A 203 10.16 -7.86 -34.05
C LEU A 203 9.18 -7.99 -35.23
N LEU A 204 8.58 -6.88 -35.68
CA LEU A 204 7.59 -6.86 -36.77
C LEU A 204 8.21 -6.74 -38.16
N PHE A 205 9.40 -6.14 -38.24
CA PHE A 205 10.16 -5.93 -39.48
C PHE A 205 11.34 -6.92 -39.64
N LYS A 206 11.30 -8.05 -38.93
CA LYS A 206 12.23 -9.18 -39.06
C LYS A 206 11.44 -10.43 -39.46
#